data_AF-A0A549SRE3-F1
#
_entry.id   AF-A0A549SRE3-F1
#
_cell.length_a   1.000
_cell.length_b   1.000
_cell.length_c   1.000
_cell.angle_alpha   90.00
_cell.angle_beta   90.00
_cell.angle_gamma   90.00
#
_symmetry.space_group_name_H-M   'P 1'
#
loop_
_entity.id
_entity.type
_entity.pdbx_description
1 polymer ?
#
loop_
_entity_poly.entity_id
_entity_poly.type
_entity_poly.pdbx_seq_one_letter_code
_entity_poly.pdbx_strand_id
1 'polypeptide(L)'
;SIDDFQSDEWNTAAVGPTKRDRADVLIRRLRERFAPGGFLHYGQGKWYPGESLPRWTFSLYWRKDGLPIWSDPSLIAVEGRRYEVTEDDAGRLLTAIAGELDITPDMVVPAFEDPGEWILREANLPDNVDPANSKLKDPEERNRLARVFERGLTRPSGYVMPVQAWNSRASGRRWISEKWRTRRGRIFLVPGDSPVGYRLPLNALPYIPPSQYPYINPMDPSIPRAPLPNFQEDAGRPLQAAHFEPFAPDHTPQPRSAEEIGGYVRTAMSVEPRDGRLCVFMPPTVSIEDYLDLVASAERAAAQLGLPVHIEGYAPPHDERINVIRVAPDPGVIEVNI
;
A
#
# COMPACT_ATOMS: atom_id res chain seq x y z
N SER A 1 -14.70 3.27 -25.25
CA SER A 1 -13.71 2.72 -26.20
C SER A 1 -14.26 2.86 -27.61
N ILE A 2 -13.48 3.28 -28.62
CA ILE A 2 -13.96 3.22 -30.03
C ILE A 2 -14.00 1.75 -30.48
N ASP A 3 -13.07 0.94 -29.97
CA ASP A 3 -12.85 -0.44 -30.38
C ASP A 3 -13.88 -1.42 -29.80
N ASP A 4 -14.58 -1.04 -28.72
CA ASP A 4 -15.56 -1.91 -28.03
C ASP A 4 -16.59 -1.06 -27.26
N PHE A 5 -17.38 -0.26 -27.96
CA PHE A 5 -18.37 0.63 -27.31
C PHE A 5 -19.67 -0.10 -26.90
N GLN A 6 -19.86 -1.35 -27.33
CA GLN A 6 -21.08 -2.13 -27.09
C GLN A 6 -20.98 -3.01 -25.83
N SER A 7 -19.80 -3.21 -25.25
CA SER A 7 -19.65 -4.02 -24.04
C SER A 7 -20.24 -3.33 -22.81
N ASP A 8 -20.58 -4.16 -21.81
CA ASP A 8 -21.21 -3.69 -20.57
C ASP A 8 -20.35 -2.64 -19.85
N GLU A 9 -19.01 -2.73 -19.89
CA GLU A 9 -18.11 -1.76 -19.25
C GLU A 9 -18.22 -0.33 -19.79
N TRP A 10 -18.72 -0.16 -21.03
CA TRP A 10 -18.94 1.14 -21.67
C TRP A 10 -20.42 1.52 -21.78
N ASN A 11 -21.32 0.72 -21.19
CA ASN A 11 -22.75 1.00 -21.17
C ASN A 11 -23.32 1.00 -19.74
N THR A 12 -23.18 -0.11 -19.02
CA THR A 12 -23.94 -0.39 -17.77
C THR A 12 -23.03 -0.67 -16.58
N ALA A 13 -21.90 -1.35 -16.79
CA ALA A 13 -20.97 -1.72 -15.74
C ALA A 13 -20.01 -0.57 -15.41
N ALA A 14 -19.81 -0.34 -14.11
CA ALA A 14 -18.89 0.69 -13.63
C ALA A 14 -17.45 0.28 -13.88
N VAL A 15 -17.09 -0.95 -13.53
CA VAL A 15 -15.76 -1.53 -13.76
C VAL A 15 -15.79 -2.51 -14.91
N GLY A 16 -14.63 -2.73 -15.53
CA GLY A 16 -14.49 -3.66 -16.64
C GLY A 16 -13.03 -4.02 -16.88
N PRO A 17 -12.77 -5.08 -17.64
CA PRO A 17 -11.43 -5.61 -17.86
C PRO A 17 -10.50 -4.60 -18.55
N THR A 18 -11.02 -3.75 -19.44
CA THR A 18 -10.16 -2.81 -20.21
C THR A 18 -10.17 -1.40 -19.63
N LYS A 19 -11.22 -1.06 -18.88
CA LYS A 19 -11.44 0.30 -18.36
C LYS A 19 -10.30 0.79 -17.48
N ARG A 20 -9.73 -0.11 -16.67
CA ARG A 20 -8.61 0.19 -15.79
C ARG A 20 -7.34 0.55 -16.58
N ASP A 21 -7.01 -0.23 -17.60
CA ASP A 21 -5.85 0.04 -18.47
C ASP A 21 -6.03 1.36 -19.24
N ARG A 22 -7.23 1.63 -19.76
CA ARG A 22 -7.54 2.89 -20.45
C ARG A 22 -7.45 4.08 -19.51
N ALA A 23 -7.84 3.93 -18.25
CA ALA A 23 -7.71 4.98 -17.23
C ALA A 23 -6.25 5.25 -16.86
N ASP A 24 -5.38 4.23 -16.83
CA ASP A 24 -3.94 4.40 -16.59
C ASP A 24 -3.29 5.18 -17.74
N VAL A 25 -3.64 4.86 -18.99
CA VAL A 25 -3.21 5.64 -20.16
C VAL A 25 -3.69 7.09 -20.07
N LEU A 26 -4.94 7.31 -19.66
CA LEU A 26 -5.50 8.66 -19.51
C LEU A 26 -4.79 9.48 -18.43
N ILE A 27 -4.63 8.93 -17.22
CA ILE A 27 -4.01 9.66 -16.10
C ILE A 27 -2.53 9.97 -16.39
N ARG A 28 -1.81 9.08 -17.10
CA ARG A 28 -0.43 9.34 -17.53
C ARG A 28 -0.34 10.49 -18.54
N ARG A 29 -1.26 10.55 -19.52
CA ARG A 29 -1.35 11.70 -20.45
C ARG A 29 -1.70 13.00 -19.72
N LEU A 30 -2.57 12.94 -18.71
CA LEU A 30 -2.88 14.10 -17.87
C LEU A 30 -1.65 14.56 -17.08
N ARG A 31 -0.86 13.62 -16.53
CA ARG A 31 0.42 13.91 -15.86
C ARG A 31 1.38 14.63 -16.79
N GLU A 32 1.62 14.10 -17.99
CA GLU A 32 2.51 14.72 -18.98
C GLU A 32 2.08 16.15 -19.35
N ARG A 33 0.77 16.41 -19.41
CA ARG A 33 0.23 17.70 -19.83
C ARG A 33 0.13 18.75 -18.72
N PHE A 34 -0.28 18.35 -17.52
CA PHE A 34 -0.66 19.28 -16.44
C PHE A 34 0.30 19.25 -15.25
N ALA A 35 0.99 18.12 -15.04
CA ALA A 35 1.80 17.89 -13.86
C ALA A 35 3.08 17.10 -14.17
N PRO A 36 4.02 17.66 -14.95
CA PRO A 36 5.35 17.07 -15.06
C PRO A 36 5.96 16.92 -13.65
N GLY A 37 6.44 15.72 -13.31
CA GLY A 37 6.91 15.41 -11.95
C GLY A 37 5.80 15.12 -10.93
N GLY A 38 4.54 15.03 -11.38
CA GLY A 38 3.40 14.65 -10.55
C GLY A 38 3.45 13.18 -10.13
N PHE A 39 2.87 12.91 -8.98
CA PHE A 39 2.80 11.60 -8.34
C PHE A 39 1.46 10.92 -8.66
N LEU A 40 1.49 9.63 -9.03
CA LEU A 40 0.30 8.82 -9.29
C LEU A 40 0.00 7.90 -8.10
N HIS A 41 -1.21 8.00 -7.57
CA HIS A 41 -1.72 7.16 -6.49
C HIS A 41 -2.86 6.27 -7.01
N TYR A 42 -2.71 4.96 -6.81
CA TYR A 42 -3.63 3.92 -7.27
C TYR A 42 -4.55 3.48 -6.12
N GLY A 43 -5.53 4.32 -5.78
CA GLY A 43 -6.35 4.17 -4.59
C GLY A 43 -7.67 3.45 -4.78
N GLN A 44 -8.38 3.29 -3.65
CA GLN A 44 -9.80 2.95 -3.61
C GLN A 44 -10.65 4.23 -3.71
N GLY A 45 -11.74 4.14 -4.45
CA GLY A 45 -12.71 5.18 -4.70
C GLY A 45 -14.02 4.95 -3.94
N LYS A 46 -15.13 5.39 -4.54
CA LYS A 46 -16.47 5.25 -3.95
C LYS A 46 -16.83 3.76 -3.80
N TRP A 47 -17.51 3.43 -2.70
CA TRP A 47 -18.07 2.12 -2.43
C TRP A 47 -19.60 2.23 -2.45
N TYR A 48 -20.24 1.55 -3.40
CA TYR A 48 -21.71 1.57 -3.53
C TYR A 48 -22.34 0.34 -2.87
N PRO A 49 -23.56 0.48 -2.29
CA PRO A 49 -24.27 -0.66 -1.72
C PRO A 49 -24.44 -1.80 -2.73
N GLY A 50 -24.09 -3.03 -2.31
CA GLY A 50 -24.18 -4.23 -3.14
C GLY A 50 -22.91 -4.56 -3.93
N GLU A 51 -21.91 -3.67 -3.96
CA GLU A 51 -20.57 -4.00 -4.47
C GLU A 51 -19.73 -4.62 -3.34
N SER A 52 -18.97 -5.67 -3.63
CA SER A 52 -18.14 -6.34 -2.62
C SER A 52 -16.87 -5.56 -2.25
N LEU A 53 -16.33 -4.80 -3.20
CA LEU A 53 -15.13 -3.99 -3.04
C LEU A 53 -15.40 -2.56 -3.51
N PRO A 54 -14.72 -1.56 -2.93
CA PRO A 54 -14.74 -0.20 -3.45
C PRO A 54 -14.17 -0.17 -4.88
N ARG A 55 -14.73 0.70 -5.72
CA ARG A 55 -14.19 0.94 -7.06
C ARG A 55 -12.76 1.48 -6.99
N TRP A 56 -11.97 1.34 -8.04
CA TRP A 56 -10.64 1.95 -8.07
C TRP A 56 -10.71 3.44 -8.39
N THR A 57 -9.69 4.22 -8.02
CA THR A 57 -9.54 5.62 -8.43
C THR A 57 -8.07 5.96 -8.55
N PHE A 58 -7.68 6.50 -9.72
CA PHE A 58 -6.32 6.97 -9.96
C PHE A 58 -6.25 8.46 -9.67
N SER A 59 -5.35 8.87 -8.79
CA SER A 59 -5.19 10.27 -8.40
C SER A 59 -3.81 10.76 -8.82
N LEU A 60 -3.77 11.91 -9.48
CA LEU A 60 -2.56 12.62 -9.86
C LEU A 60 -2.38 13.81 -8.93
N TYR A 61 -1.31 13.80 -8.15
CA TYR A 61 -0.97 14.88 -7.22
C TYR A 61 0.26 15.65 -7.73
N TRP A 62 0.25 16.98 -7.59
CA TRP A 62 1.42 17.81 -7.89
C TRP A 62 1.46 19.06 -7.04
N ARG A 63 2.66 19.59 -6.84
CA ARG A 63 2.88 20.77 -6.01
C ARG A 63 2.56 22.04 -6.78
N LYS A 64 1.96 23.02 -6.11
CA LYS A 64 1.72 24.36 -6.66
C LYS A 64 3.00 25.15 -6.91
N ASP A 65 4.08 24.82 -6.20
CA ASP A 65 5.40 25.43 -6.38
C ASP A 65 6.20 24.88 -7.57
N GLY A 66 5.67 23.87 -8.27
CA GLY A 66 6.28 23.30 -9.47
C GLY A 66 7.41 22.29 -9.22
N LEU A 67 7.78 22.03 -7.96
CA LEU A 67 8.75 20.98 -7.65
C LEU A 67 8.13 19.59 -7.85
N PRO A 68 8.92 18.58 -8.28
CA PRO A 68 8.40 17.23 -8.49
C PRO A 68 8.07 16.57 -7.14
N ILE A 69 6.99 15.79 -7.13
CA ILE A 69 6.73 14.80 -6.07
C ILE A 69 7.36 13.46 -6.46
N TRP A 70 7.36 13.14 -7.75
CA TRP A 70 7.91 11.90 -8.30
C TRP A 70 8.75 12.22 -9.53
N SER A 71 10.04 11.94 -9.46
CA SER A 71 11.06 12.34 -10.43
C SER A 71 11.22 11.38 -11.61
N ASP A 72 11.22 10.07 -11.40
CA ASP A 72 11.46 9.07 -12.45
C ASP A 72 10.17 8.37 -12.88
N PRO A 73 9.55 8.77 -14.02
CA PRO A 73 8.31 8.17 -14.48
C PRO A 73 8.43 6.68 -14.81
N SER A 74 9.64 6.17 -15.07
CA SER A 74 9.88 4.77 -15.44
C SER A 74 9.65 3.82 -14.27
N LEU A 75 9.73 4.32 -13.03
CA LEU A 75 9.45 3.59 -11.81
C LEU A 75 7.96 3.47 -11.48
N ILE A 76 7.08 4.13 -12.24
CA ILE A 76 5.63 3.97 -12.08
C ILE A 76 5.18 2.77 -12.90
N ALA A 77 4.90 1.64 -12.24
CA ALA A 77 4.48 0.42 -12.92
C ALA A 77 3.26 0.65 -13.81
N VAL A 78 3.30 0.16 -15.05
CA VAL A 78 2.20 0.30 -16.03
C VAL A 78 1.09 -0.72 -15.74
N GLU A 79 -0.18 -0.30 -15.85
CA GLU A 79 -1.32 -1.21 -15.77
C GLU A 79 -1.31 -2.24 -16.92
N GLY A 80 -1.80 -3.45 -16.68
CA GLY A 80 -1.77 -4.56 -17.64
C GLY A 80 -0.39 -5.19 -17.94
N ARG A 81 0.74 -4.60 -17.51
CA ARG A 81 2.08 -5.19 -17.68
C ARG A 81 2.48 -6.04 -16.48
N ARG A 82 3.00 -7.25 -16.74
CA ARG A 82 3.61 -8.13 -15.73
C ARG A 82 5.12 -7.88 -15.67
N TYR A 83 5.64 -7.64 -14.47
CA TYR A 83 7.05 -7.37 -14.16
C TYR A 83 7.76 -8.56 -13.51
N GLU A 84 7.12 -9.73 -13.46
CA GLU A 84 7.66 -10.97 -12.87
C GLU A 84 8.20 -10.80 -11.44
N VAL A 85 7.62 -9.87 -10.67
CA VAL A 85 8.03 -9.59 -9.29
C VAL A 85 7.63 -10.74 -8.37
N THR A 86 8.48 -10.98 -7.36
CA THR A 86 8.29 -12.01 -6.35
C THR A 86 7.93 -11.41 -5.00
N GLU A 87 7.52 -12.25 -4.06
CA GLU A 87 7.38 -11.86 -2.65
C GLU A 87 8.70 -11.39 -2.05
N ASP A 88 9.84 -11.96 -2.46
CA ASP A 88 11.15 -11.55 -1.95
C ASP A 88 11.50 -10.14 -2.42
N ASP A 89 11.09 -9.74 -3.64
CA ASP A 89 11.25 -8.37 -4.11
C ASP A 89 10.43 -7.38 -3.26
N ALA A 90 9.26 -7.79 -2.78
CA ALA A 90 8.48 -6.97 -1.84
C ALA A 90 9.22 -6.76 -0.51
N GLY A 91 9.83 -7.82 0.04
CA GLY A 91 10.63 -7.75 1.25
C GLY A 91 11.89 -6.90 1.09
N ARG A 92 12.60 -7.06 -0.03
CA ARG A 92 13.78 -6.26 -0.40
C ARG A 92 13.43 -4.78 -0.55
N LEU A 93 12.33 -4.47 -1.26
CA LEU A 93 11.87 -3.10 -1.44
C LEU A 93 11.52 -2.45 -0.10
N LEU A 94 10.71 -3.10 0.73
CA LEU A 94 10.32 -2.52 2.02
C LEU A 94 11.51 -2.37 2.98
N THR A 95 12.50 -3.27 2.90
CA THR A 95 13.75 -3.16 3.65
C THR A 95 14.61 -1.98 3.19
N ALA A 96 14.68 -1.73 1.88
CA ALA A 96 15.34 -0.55 1.34
C ALA A 96 14.61 0.74 1.77
N ILE A 97 13.27 0.75 1.75
CA ILE A 97 12.49 1.89 2.26
C ILE A 97 12.73 2.10 3.76
N ALA A 98 12.84 1.02 4.55
CA ALA A 98 13.15 1.11 5.98
C ALA A 98 14.47 1.86 6.21
N GLY A 99 15.51 1.52 5.45
CA GLY A 99 16.81 2.18 5.56
C GLY A 99 16.80 3.65 5.15
N GLU A 100 16.03 4.04 4.13
CA GLU A 100 15.81 5.46 3.77
C GLU A 100 15.19 6.28 4.92
N LEU A 101 14.41 5.63 5.78
CA LEU A 101 13.72 6.26 6.92
C LEU A 101 14.50 6.17 8.25
N ASP A 102 15.72 5.61 8.26
CA ASP A 102 16.48 5.20 9.46
C ASP A 102 15.73 4.22 10.38
N ILE A 103 14.92 3.34 9.78
CA ILE A 103 14.26 2.24 10.50
C ILE A 103 15.09 0.98 10.30
N THR A 104 15.37 0.27 11.41
CA THR A 104 16.12 -0.98 11.36
C THR A 104 15.34 -2.04 10.57
N PRO A 105 15.99 -2.82 9.68
CA PRO A 105 15.37 -3.89 8.90
C PRO A 105 14.58 -4.91 9.73
N ASP A 106 14.96 -5.13 10.99
CA ASP A 106 14.27 -6.02 11.95
C ASP A 106 12.80 -5.67 12.21
N MET A 107 12.37 -4.47 11.82
CA MET A 107 10.98 -3.99 11.91
C MET A 107 10.13 -4.39 10.71
N VAL A 108 10.76 -4.81 9.60
CA VAL A 108 10.08 -5.35 8.43
C VAL A 108 9.74 -6.80 8.71
N VAL A 109 8.45 -7.12 8.71
CA VAL A 109 7.93 -8.44 9.08
C VAL A 109 7.01 -8.99 8.00
N PRO A 110 7.11 -10.29 7.67
CA PRO A 110 6.23 -10.91 6.69
C PRO A 110 4.81 -11.05 7.24
N ALA A 111 3.82 -10.85 6.36
CA ALA A 111 2.41 -11.05 6.64
C ALA A 111 1.84 -12.19 5.77
N PHE A 112 1.02 -13.04 6.35
CA PHE A 112 0.53 -14.28 5.74
C PHE A 112 -0.99 -14.32 5.71
N GLU A 113 -1.55 -15.08 4.78
CA GLU A 113 -2.94 -15.54 4.92
C GLU A 113 -3.04 -16.51 6.10
N ASP A 114 -4.16 -16.50 6.83
CA ASP A 114 -4.34 -17.34 8.03
C ASP A 114 -4.70 -18.79 7.67
N PRO A 115 -3.82 -19.80 7.89
CA PRO A 115 -4.13 -21.18 7.57
C PRO A 115 -5.37 -21.70 8.28
N GLY A 116 -5.62 -21.28 9.52
CA GLY A 116 -6.74 -21.79 10.32
C GLY A 116 -8.10 -21.39 9.75
N GLU A 117 -8.20 -20.15 9.27
CA GLU A 117 -9.40 -19.67 8.58
C GLU A 117 -9.64 -20.46 7.30
N TRP A 118 -8.59 -20.67 6.50
CA TRP A 118 -8.70 -21.33 5.19
C TRP A 118 -9.01 -22.82 5.30
N ILE A 119 -8.44 -23.52 6.28
CA ILE A 119 -8.76 -24.92 6.58
C ILE A 119 -10.22 -25.06 7.02
N LEU A 120 -10.71 -24.16 7.87
CA LEU A 120 -12.10 -24.19 8.30
C LEU A 120 -13.07 -23.91 7.14
N ARG A 121 -12.71 -22.98 6.24
CA ARG A 121 -13.49 -22.70 5.02
C ARG A 121 -13.53 -23.89 4.08
N GLU A 122 -12.40 -24.56 3.87
CA GLU A 122 -12.34 -25.79 3.08
C GLU A 122 -13.19 -26.90 3.69
N ALA A 123 -13.11 -27.13 5.00
CA ALA A 123 -13.89 -28.16 5.69
C ALA A 123 -15.41 -27.92 5.66
N ASN A 124 -15.85 -26.68 5.42
CA ASN A 124 -17.27 -26.34 5.25
C ASN A 124 -17.76 -26.52 3.80
N LEU A 125 -16.87 -26.84 2.86
CA LEU A 125 -17.29 -27.20 1.51
C LEU A 125 -17.98 -28.57 1.50
N PRO A 126 -18.96 -28.77 0.59
CA PRO A 126 -19.50 -30.10 0.34
C PRO A 126 -18.40 -31.12 -0.03
N ASP A 127 -18.52 -32.36 0.44
CA ASP A 127 -17.54 -33.44 0.19
C ASP A 127 -17.23 -33.70 -1.30
N ASN A 128 -18.10 -33.25 -2.21
CA ASN A 128 -17.98 -33.46 -3.65
C ASN A 128 -17.36 -32.27 -4.41
N VAL A 129 -16.81 -31.27 -3.72
CA VAL A 129 -16.11 -30.14 -4.32
C VAL A 129 -14.72 -29.95 -3.69
N ASP A 130 -13.86 -29.25 -4.42
CA ASP A 130 -12.46 -28.96 -4.04
C ASP A 130 -12.30 -27.42 -3.99
N PRO A 131 -11.41 -26.84 -3.16
CA PRO A 131 -11.05 -25.42 -3.22
C PRO A 131 -10.86 -24.83 -4.63
N ALA A 132 -10.25 -25.57 -5.56
CA ALA A 132 -10.03 -25.13 -6.94
C ALA A 132 -11.32 -25.11 -7.80
N ASN A 133 -12.35 -25.86 -7.41
CA ASN A 133 -13.66 -25.91 -8.05
C ASN A 133 -14.78 -26.01 -7.00
N SER A 134 -14.83 -25.03 -6.11
CA SER A 134 -15.68 -25.08 -4.91
C SER A 134 -17.17 -24.96 -5.19
N LYS A 135 -17.57 -24.70 -6.45
CA LYS A 135 -18.95 -24.47 -6.92
C LYS A 135 -19.76 -23.51 -6.02
N LEU A 136 -19.08 -22.63 -5.29
CA LEU A 136 -19.72 -21.62 -4.47
C LEU A 136 -20.60 -20.74 -5.37
N LYS A 137 -21.77 -20.36 -4.84
CA LYS A 137 -22.72 -19.48 -5.52
C LYS A 137 -22.11 -18.10 -5.75
N ASP A 138 -21.31 -17.63 -4.80
CA ASP A 138 -20.55 -16.39 -4.91
C ASP A 138 -19.27 -16.61 -5.75
N PRO A 139 -19.17 -15.98 -6.94
CA PRO A 139 -17.97 -16.08 -7.79
C PRO A 139 -16.71 -15.50 -7.13
N GLU A 140 -16.83 -14.49 -6.28
CA GLU A 140 -15.68 -13.82 -5.67
C GLU A 140 -15.06 -14.69 -4.58
N GLU A 141 -15.89 -15.25 -3.70
CA GLU A 141 -15.43 -16.20 -2.69
C GLU A 141 -14.76 -17.42 -3.33
N ARG A 142 -15.32 -17.91 -4.45
CA ARG A 142 -14.71 -19.00 -5.21
C ARG A 142 -13.33 -18.62 -5.74
N ASN A 143 -13.20 -17.46 -6.37
CA ASN A 143 -11.93 -16.99 -6.93
C ASN A 143 -10.88 -16.73 -5.84
N ARG A 144 -11.30 -16.19 -4.69
CA ARG A 144 -10.44 -15.96 -3.53
C ARG A 144 -9.89 -17.28 -2.99
N LEU A 145 -10.76 -18.26 -2.80
CA LEU A 145 -10.38 -19.59 -2.33
C LEU A 145 -9.35 -20.22 -3.27
N ALA A 146 -9.62 -20.23 -4.57
CA ALA A 146 -8.69 -20.76 -5.57
C ALA A 146 -7.32 -20.05 -5.51
N ARG A 147 -7.30 -18.71 -5.46
CA ARG A 147 -6.06 -17.91 -5.43
C ARG A 147 -5.21 -18.17 -4.19
N VAL A 148 -5.83 -18.27 -3.02
CA VAL A 148 -5.09 -18.50 -1.77
C VAL A 148 -4.45 -19.88 -1.74
N PHE A 149 -5.20 -20.91 -2.15
CA PHE A 149 -4.68 -22.27 -2.20
C PHE A 149 -3.63 -22.47 -3.31
N GLU A 150 -3.77 -21.81 -4.46
CA GLU A 150 -2.76 -21.81 -5.53
C GLU A 150 -1.43 -21.20 -5.07
N ARG A 151 -1.47 -20.09 -4.33
CA ARG A 151 -0.26 -19.47 -3.77
C ARG A 151 0.37 -20.31 -2.66
N GLY A 152 -0.48 -20.99 -1.88
CA GLY A 152 -0.10 -21.69 -0.67
C GLY A 152 -0.05 -20.77 0.56
N LEU A 153 -0.24 -21.37 1.73
CA LEU A 153 -0.39 -20.68 3.02
C LEU A 153 0.94 -20.42 3.74
N THR A 154 2.05 -20.94 3.21
CA THR A 154 3.40 -20.82 3.81
C THR A 154 4.19 -19.64 3.25
N ARG A 155 3.78 -19.08 2.11
CA ARG A 155 4.42 -17.94 1.46
C ARG A 155 3.78 -16.62 1.94
N PRO A 156 4.58 -15.57 2.20
CA PRO A 156 4.03 -14.28 2.62
C PRO A 156 3.16 -13.67 1.52
N SER A 157 2.05 -13.03 1.91
CA SER A 157 1.23 -12.19 1.02
C SER A 157 1.93 -10.88 0.71
N GLY A 158 2.77 -10.42 1.64
CA GLY A 158 3.51 -9.18 1.56
C GLY A 158 4.31 -8.96 2.84
N TYR A 159 4.96 -7.81 2.92
CA TYR A 159 5.77 -7.40 4.06
C TYR A 159 5.19 -6.13 4.66
N VAL A 160 5.32 -5.98 5.97
CA VAL A 160 4.74 -4.89 6.74
C VAL A 160 5.83 -4.26 7.58
N MET A 161 5.86 -2.93 7.60
CA MET A 161 6.75 -2.14 8.44
C MET A 161 5.91 -1.13 9.21
N PRO A 162 5.70 -1.35 10.52
CA PRO A 162 5.06 -0.36 11.38
C PRO A 162 5.85 0.94 11.32
N VAL A 163 5.18 2.05 11.02
CA VAL A 163 5.86 3.32 10.81
C VAL A 163 4.95 4.46 11.20
N GLN A 164 5.49 5.41 11.96
CA GLN A 164 4.79 6.62 12.38
C GLN A 164 5.78 7.78 12.50
N ALA A 165 5.34 8.98 12.12
CA ALA A 165 6.13 10.19 12.30
C ALA A 165 6.16 10.58 13.79
N TRP A 166 7.35 10.86 14.32
CA TRP A 166 7.54 11.40 15.66
C TRP A 166 7.69 12.91 15.60
N ASN A 167 6.67 13.62 16.08
CA ASN A 167 6.63 15.08 16.08
C ASN A 167 7.42 15.67 17.26
N SER A 168 8.75 15.63 17.20
CA SER A 168 9.60 16.43 18.10
C SER A 168 9.82 17.82 17.49
N ARG A 169 9.29 18.86 18.13
CA ARG A 169 9.49 20.27 17.73
C ARG A 169 10.96 20.72 17.71
N ALA A 170 11.89 19.93 18.26
CA ALA A 170 13.27 20.33 18.51
C ALA A 170 14.33 19.71 17.56
N SER A 171 14.02 18.66 16.80
CA SER A 171 15.06 17.81 16.18
C SER A 171 14.80 17.37 14.73
N GLY A 172 13.87 18.00 14.02
CA GLY A 172 13.47 17.58 12.66
C GLY A 172 12.57 16.33 12.64
N ARG A 173 12.14 15.92 11.44
CA ARG A 173 11.26 14.75 11.25
C ARG A 173 12.04 13.46 11.53
N ARG A 174 11.51 12.64 12.44
CA ARG A 174 12.06 11.32 12.76
C ARG A 174 10.97 10.28 12.62
N TRP A 175 11.26 9.21 11.91
CA TRP A 175 10.39 8.05 11.83
C TRP A 175 10.63 7.12 13.01
N ILE A 176 9.56 6.64 13.61
CA ILE A 176 9.59 5.60 14.64
C ILE A 176 8.87 4.36 14.14
N SER A 177 9.30 3.22 14.65
CA SER A 177 8.78 1.91 14.30
C SER A 177 8.67 1.06 15.56
N GLU A 178 7.78 0.06 15.51
CA GLU A 178 7.56 -0.90 16.58
C GLU A 178 7.61 -2.31 15.98
N LYS A 179 8.35 -3.23 16.60
CA LYS A 179 8.31 -4.63 16.18
C LYS A 179 7.01 -5.26 16.65
N TRP A 180 6.03 -5.34 15.76
CA TRP A 180 4.74 -5.96 16.06
C TRP A 180 4.90 -7.43 16.43
N ARG A 181 4.40 -7.78 17.62
CA ARG A 181 4.35 -9.15 18.13
C ARG A 181 2.90 -9.54 18.35
N THR A 182 2.48 -10.62 17.71
CA THR A 182 1.17 -11.23 17.93
C THR A 182 1.32 -12.44 18.84
N ARG A 183 0.21 -12.89 19.45
CA ARG A 183 0.18 -14.13 20.25
C ARG A 183 0.61 -15.37 19.45
N ARG A 184 0.40 -15.37 18.13
CA ARG A 184 0.74 -16.48 17.24
C ARG A 184 2.16 -16.38 16.64
N GLY A 185 2.94 -15.37 17.03
CA GLY A 185 4.32 -15.16 16.58
C GLY A 185 4.47 -14.63 15.14
N ARG A 186 3.42 -14.68 14.31
CA ARG A 186 3.40 -14.16 12.94
C ARG A 186 2.24 -13.20 12.72
N ILE A 187 2.34 -12.36 11.69
CA ILE A 187 1.22 -11.51 11.27
C ILE A 187 0.33 -12.31 10.32
N PHE A 188 -0.89 -12.60 10.76
CA PHE A 188 -1.92 -13.21 9.94
C PHE A 188 -2.94 -12.15 9.53
N LEU A 189 -3.17 -12.02 8.23
CA LEU A 189 -4.05 -11.01 7.66
C LEU A 189 -5.51 -11.35 7.92
N VAL A 190 -6.32 -10.30 8.05
CA VAL A 190 -7.77 -10.43 7.97
C VAL A 190 -8.12 -10.97 6.56
N PRO A 191 -8.98 -11.99 6.44
CA PRO A 191 -9.36 -12.54 5.14
C PRO A 191 -10.04 -11.49 4.26
N GLY A 192 -9.67 -11.42 2.98
CA GLY A 192 -10.28 -10.50 2.03
C GLY A 192 -9.41 -10.26 0.79
N ASP A 193 -9.96 -9.54 -0.17
CA ASP A 193 -9.29 -9.21 -1.44
C ASP A 193 -8.65 -7.82 -1.46
N SER A 194 -8.81 -7.05 -0.38
CA SER A 194 -8.16 -5.75 -0.21
C SER A 194 -6.62 -5.88 -0.09
N PRO A 195 -5.86 -4.82 -0.40
CA PRO A 195 -4.42 -4.77 -0.14
C PRO A 195 -4.03 -5.22 1.27
N VAL A 196 -2.85 -5.83 1.43
CA VAL A 196 -2.27 -6.23 2.74
C VAL A 196 -2.42 -5.14 3.81
N GLY A 197 -2.17 -3.87 3.47
CA GLY A 197 -2.23 -2.76 4.42
C GLY A 197 -3.62 -2.49 5.03
N TYR A 198 -4.70 -2.80 4.31
CA TYR A 198 -6.07 -2.72 4.85
C TYR A 198 -6.48 -3.98 5.64
N ARG A 199 -5.71 -5.07 5.54
CA ARG A 199 -6.00 -6.35 6.17
C ARG A 199 -5.13 -6.63 7.40
N LEU A 200 -4.43 -5.61 7.91
CA LEU A 200 -3.55 -5.75 9.06
C LEU A 200 -4.35 -6.04 10.35
N PRO A 201 -3.94 -7.03 11.16
CA PRO A 201 -4.68 -7.45 12.35
C PRO A 201 -4.36 -6.55 13.56
N LEU A 202 -4.71 -5.26 13.50
CA LEU A 202 -4.38 -4.29 14.56
C LEU A 202 -4.94 -4.70 15.94
N ASN A 203 -6.08 -5.40 15.96
CA ASN A 203 -6.70 -5.91 17.19
C ASN A 203 -5.95 -7.09 17.82
N ALA A 204 -5.03 -7.74 17.10
CA ALA A 204 -4.20 -8.83 17.62
C ALA A 204 -2.89 -8.33 18.28
N LEU A 205 -2.61 -7.03 18.18
CA LEU A 205 -1.48 -6.37 18.84
C LEU A 205 -1.77 -6.16 20.33
N PRO A 206 -0.73 -5.88 21.15
CA PRO A 206 -0.94 -5.55 22.56
C PRO A 206 -1.98 -4.45 22.76
N TYR A 207 -2.88 -4.68 23.71
CA TYR A 207 -3.93 -3.73 24.05
C TYR A 207 -3.32 -2.42 24.56
N ILE A 208 -3.84 -1.30 24.07
CA ILE A 208 -3.48 0.05 24.51
C ILE A 208 -4.75 0.70 25.07
N PRO A 209 -4.69 1.32 26.26
CA PRO A 209 -5.82 2.06 26.78
C PRO A 209 -6.16 3.24 25.84
N PRO A 210 -7.45 3.62 25.69
CA PRO A 210 -7.85 4.69 24.76
C PRO A 210 -7.11 6.02 24.95
N SER A 211 -6.68 6.34 26.17
CA SER A 211 -5.91 7.56 26.48
C SER A 211 -4.47 7.57 25.93
N GLN A 212 -3.93 6.41 25.56
CA GLN A 212 -2.59 6.25 24.99
C GLN A 212 -2.63 5.82 23.52
N TYR A 213 -3.83 5.60 22.97
CA TYR A 213 -3.96 5.14 21.59
C TYR A 213 -3.48 6.26 20.64
N PRO A 214 -2.58 5.95 19.68
CA PRO A 214 -1.94 6.94 18.82
C PRO A 214 -2.87 7.36 17.67
N TYR A 215 -3.97 8.04 17.99
CA TYR A 215 -4.89 8.54 16.97
C TYR A 215 -4.21 9.53 16.03
N ILE A 216 -4.43 9.36 14.72
CA ILE A 216 -4.00 10.32 13.72
C ILE A 216 -5.08 11.39 13.61
N ASN A 217 -4.75 12.57 14.13
CA ASN A 217 -5.58 13.76 13.99
C ASN A 217 -5.00 14.59 12.84
N PRO A 218 -5.79 14.91 11.79
CA PRO A 218 -5.34 15.78 10.72
C PRO A 218 -4.83 17.11 11.27
N MET A 219 -3.79 17.64 10.63
CA MET A 219 -3.27 18.97 10.97
C MET A 219 -4.32 20.05 10.69
N ASP A 220 -4.43 21.01 11.60
CA ASP A 220 -5.37 22.14 11.49
C ASP A 220 -5.09 22.96 10.21
N PRO A 221 -6.10 23.19 9.33
CA PRO A 221 -5.95 24.01 8.13
C PRO A 221 -5.61 25.48 8.41
N SER A 222 -5.94 26.01 9.59
CA SER A 222 -5.74 27.43 9.94
C SER A 222 -4.32 27.78 10.36
N ILE A 223 -3.46 26.77 10.61
CA ILE A 223 -2.07 26.98 10.99
C ILE A 223 -1.27 27.44 9.76
N PRO A 224 -0.52 28.56 9.84
CA PRO A 224 0.36 29.00 8.77
C PRO A 224 1.39 27.94 8.41
N ARG A 225 1.55 27.65 7.12
CA ARG A 225 2.43 26.60 6.60
C ARG A 225 3.70 27.20 6.00
N ALA A 226 4.85 26.62 6.32
CA ALA A 226 6.09 26.91 5.62
C ALA A 226 6.05 26.32 4.19
N PRO A 227 6.94 26.73 3.28
CA PRO A 227 7.14 26.02 2.01
C PRO A 227 7.41 24.53 2.23
N LEU A 228 6.91 23.69 1.33
CA LEU A 228 7.13 22.26 1.39
C LEU A 228 8.63 21.94 1.17
N PRO A 229 9.22 21.00 1.92
CA PRO A 229 10.62 20.60 1.72
C PRO A 229 10.87 20.09 0.30
N ASN A 230 12.07 20.34 -0.24
CA ASN A 230 12.52 19.72 -1.48
C ASN A 230 13.18 18.37 -1.19
N PHE A 231 12.40 17.28 -1.26
CA PHE A 231 12.92 15.93 -1.01
C PHE A 231 13.86 15.39 -2.10
N GLN A 232 14.07 16.14 -3.19
CA GLN A 232 15.05 15.79 -4.23
C GLN A 232 16.48 16.20 -3.86
N GLU A 233 16.62 17.22 -3.02
CA GLU A 233 17.93 17.66 -2.49
C GLU A 233 18.33 16.91 -1.24
N ASP A 234 17.41 16.15 -0.65
CA ASP A 234 17.72 15.21 0.40
C ASP A 234 18.52 14.07 -0.23
N ALA A 235 19.81 13.98 0.08
CA ALA A 235 20.74 13.01 -0.50
C ALA A 235 20.41 11.55 -0.12
N GLY A 236 19.25 11.32 0.51
CA GLY A 236 18.92 10.10 1.21
C GLY A 236 19.82 9.94 2.44
N ARG A 237 19.43 9.04 3.32
CA ARG A 237 20.30 8.62 4.40
C ARG A 237 21.08 7.41 3.89
N PRO A 238 22.42 7.34 4.05
CA PRO A 238 23.18 6.23 3.50
C PRO A 238 22.68 4.92 4.12
N LEU A 239 22.04 4.11 3.28
CA LEU A 239 21.68 2.74 3.59
C LEU A 239 22.92 2.02 4.08
N GLN A 240 22.99 1.70 5.39
CA GLN A 240 23.86 0.61 5.81
C GLN A 240 23.41 -0.62 5.01
N ALA A 241 24.35 -1.40 4.49
CA ALA A 241 24.08 -2.63 3.74
C ALA A 241 23.28 -3.61 4.61
N ALA A 242 21.96 -3.41 4.63
CA ALA A 242 21.02 -4.25 5.30
C ALA A 242 20.89 -5.51 4.46
N HIS A 243 21.50 -6.59 4.94
CA HIS A 243 21.30 -7.90 4.34
C HIS A 243 19.85 -8.32 4.64
N PHE A 244 18.98 -8.23 3.63
CA PHE A 244 17.71 -8.93 3.65
C PHE A 244 18.03 -10.42 3.47
N GLU A 245 17.84 -11.21 4.54
CA GLU A 245 17.90 -12.66 4.46
C GLU A 245 16.52 -13.19 4.07
N PRO A 246 16.38 -13.88 2.92
CA PRO A 246 15.16 -14.59 2.56
C PRO A 246 14.76 -15.57 3.66
N PHE A 247 13.45 -15.81 3.78
CA PHE A 247 12.83 -16.60 4.84
C PHE A 247 13.64 -17.86 5.26
N ALA A 248 14.25 -17.80 6.45
CA ALA A 248 14.83 -18.96 7.14
C ALA A 248 13.82 -19.51 8.16
N PRO A 249 13.66 -20.85 8.28
CA PRO A 249 12.77 -21.43 9.28
C PRO A 249 13.29 -21.19 10.71
N ASP A 250 12.48 -20.49 11.51
CA ASP A 250 12.54 -20.27 12.97
C ASP A 250 13.93 -20.03 13.61
N HIS A 251 14.26 -18.76 13.78
CA HIS A 251 15.09 -18.31 14.90
C HIS A 251 14.18 -17.70 15.97
N THR A 252 14.20 -18.26 17.18
CA THR A 252 13.50 -17.72 18.36
C THR A 252 14.32 -16.55 18.93
N PRO A 253 13.93 -15.28 18.76
CA PRO A 253 14.68 -14.17 19.30
C PRO A 253 14.25 -13.95 20.75
N GLN A 254 15.22 -13.76 21.65
CA GLN A 254 14.97 -13.46 23.06
C GLN A 254 14.16 -12.16 23.23
N PRO A 255 13.25 -12.09 24.23
CA PRO A 255 12.42 -10.92 24.45
C PRO A 255 13.25 -9.77 25.04
N ARG A 256 13.62 -8.78 24.21
CA ARG A 256 13.83 -7.41 24.71
C ARG A 256 12.47 -6.80 25.06
N SER A 257 12.40 -6.17 26.23
CA SER A 257 11.23 -5.50 26.80
C SER A 257 10.76 -4.36 25.89
N ALA A 258 9.45 -4.23 25.73
CA ALA A 258 8.80 -3.19 24.92
C ALA A 258 8.87 -1.77 25.55
N GLU A 259 9.54 -1.63 26.70
CA GLU A 259 9.59 -0.37 27.47
C GLU A 259 10.72 0.57 27.05
N GLU A 260 11.70 0.12 26.26
CA GLU A 260 12.91 0.91 25.96
C GLU A 260 12.90 1.60 24.57
N ILE A 261 11.89 1.39 23.74
CA ILE A 261 11.79 2.04 22.41
C ILE A 261 10.41 2.71 22.33
N GLY A 262 10.42 4.05 22.32
CA GLY A 262 9.24 4.86 22.59
C GLY A 262 8.10 4.75 21.57
N GLY A 263 6.88 4.92 22.09
CA GLY A 263 5.64 5.09 21.33
C GLY A 263 4.99 3.78 20.90
N TYR A 264 3.68 3.68 21.07
CA TYR A 264 2.90 2.64 20.42
C TYR A 264 2.66 3.03 18.96
N VAL A 265 3.02 2.18 18.01
CA VAL A 265 2.82 2.40 16.58
C VAL A 265 1.65 1.54 16.08
N ARG A 266 0.62 2.18 15.53
CA ARG A 266 -0.60 1.50 15.02
C ARG A 266 -0.88 1.78 13.53
N THR A 267 0.11 2.32 12.84
CA THR A 267 0.14 2.46 11.39
C THR A 267 1.30 1.66 10.81
N ALA A 268 1.16 1.23 9.56
CA ALA A 268 2.23 0.56 8.85
C ALA A 268 2.18 0.86 7.37
N MET A 269 3.37 0.88 6.76
CA MET A 269 3.55 0.75 5.34
C MET A 269 3.66 -0.74 5.01
N SER A 270 3.16 -1.16 3.86
CA SER A 270 3.32 -2.55 3.42
C SER A 270 3.64 -2.63 1.94
N VAL A 271 4.32 -3.69 1.53
CA VAL A 271 4.59 -3.99 0.12
C VAL A 271 4.11 -5.39 -0.18
N GLU A 272 3.35 -5.54 -1.26
CA GLU A 272 2.89 -6.83 -1.77
C GLU A 272 3.08 -6.95 -3.29
N PRO A 273 3.40 -8.14 -3.81
CA PRO A 273 3.23 -8.43 -5.22
C PRO A 273 1.73 -8.63 -5.51
N ARG A 274 1.17 -7.83 -6.42
CA ARG A 274 -0.23 -7.96 -6.86
C ARG A 274 -0.34 -7.71 -8.35
N ASP A 275 -1.08 -8.57 -9.06
CA ASP A 275 -1.29 -8.50 -10.51
C ASP A 275 0.02 -8.39 -11.33
N GLY A 276 1.11 -8.99 -10.83
CA GLY A 276 2.41 -9.01 -11.51
C GLY A 276 3.27 -7.75 -11.32
N ARG A 277 2.98 -6.91 -10.33
CA ARG A 277 3.74 -5.69 -9.98
C ARG A 277 3.80 -5.51 -8.47
N LEU A 278 4.70 -4.65 -7.98
CA LEU A 278 4.79 -4.32 -6.56
C LEU A 278 3.86 -3.16 -6.23
N CYS A 279 3.07 -3.33 -5.16
CA CYS A 279 2.18 -2.32 -4.61
C CYS A 279 2.69 -1.89 -3.23
N VAL A 280 3.02 -0.62 -3.07
CA VAL A 280 3.41 0.00 -1.80
C VAL A 280 2.18 0.69 -1.21
N PHE A 281 1.71 0.16 -0.11
CA PHE A 281 0.60 0.70 0.64
C PHE A 281 1.08 1.78 1.62
N MET A 282 0.58 3.00 1.44
CA MET A 282 0.91 4.14 2.27
C MET A 282 0.06 4.16 3.54
N PRO A 283 0.66 4.35 4.73
CA PRO A 283 -0.08 4.58 5.97
C PRO A 283 -0.75 5.97 5.95
N PRO A 284 -1.76 6.19 6.79
CA PRO A 284 -2.26 7.54 7.01
C PRO A 284 -1.19 8.39 7.72
N THR A 285 -1.06 9.65 7.30
CA THR A 285 -0.14 10.62 7.91
C THR A 285 -0.89 11.84 8.43
N VAL A 286 -0.29 12.54 9.40
CA VAL A 286 -0.85 13.78 9.96
C VAL A 286 -0.66 14.96 9.00
N SER A 287 0.52 15.04 8.39
CA SER A 287 0.93 16.13 7.51
C SER A 287 1.25 15.63 6.10
N ILE A 288 1.21 16.56 5.13
CA ILE A 288 1.63 16.26 3.75
C ILE A 288 3.14 16.09 3.68
N GLU A 289 3.91 16.78 4.52
CA GLU A 289 5.36 16.68 4.57
C GLU A 289 5.80 15.25 4.90
N ASP A 290 5.14 14.62 5.88
CA ASP A 290 5.41 13.22 6.24
C ASP A 290 5.03 12.27 5.09
N TYR A 291 3.93 12.56 4.38
CA TYR A 291 3.52 11.75 3.23
C TYR A 291 4.52 11.84 2.09
N LEU A 292 4.97 13.05 1.76
CA LEU A 292 5.94 13.30 0.69
C LEU A 292 7.31 12.69 1.02
N ASP A 293 7.70 12.65 2.29
CA ASP A 293 8.92 11.98 2.73
C ASP A 293 8.85 10.46 2.51
N LEU A 294 7.70 9.84 2.84
CA LEU A 294 7.47 8.43 2.54
C LEU A 294 7.47 8.15 1.03
N VAL A 295 6.84 9.03 0.22
CA VAL A 295 6.84 8.89 -1.25
C VAL A 295 8.25 8.99 -1.81
N ALA A 296 9.04 9.98 -1.38
CA ALA A 296 10.41 10.15 -1.82
C ALA A 296 11.30 8.97 -1.40
N SER A 297 11.11 8.45 -0.19
CA SER A 297 11.81 7.26 0.30
C SER A 297 11.44 6.00 -0.50
N ALA A 298 10.16 5.84 -0.85
CA ALA A 298 9.70 4.76 -1.72
C ALA A 298 10.29 4.86 -3.14
N GLU A 299 10.33 6.07 -3.72
CA GLU A 299 10.92 6.31 -5.04
C GLU A 299 12.43 5.99 -5.05
N ARG A 300 13.20 6.47 -4.06
CA ARG A 300 14.65 6.20 -3.99
C ARG A 300 14.94 4.71 -3.82
N ALA A 301 14.21 4.01 -2.97
CA ALA A 301 14.34 2.57 -2.79
C ALA A 301 13.98 1.79 -4.07
N ALA A 302 12.89 2.19 -4.76
CA ALA A 302 12.49 1.61 -6.04
C ALA A 302 13.56 1.84 -7.13
N ALA A 303 14.12 3.05 -7.21
CA ALA A 303 15.17 3.41 -8.14
C ALA A 303 16.43 2.59 -7.92
N GLN A 304 16.85 2.44 -6.66
CA GLN A 304 18.04 1.67 -6.29
C GLN A 304 17.93 0.20 -6.71
N LEU A 305 16.74 -0.40 -6.56
CA LEU A 305 16.49 -1.80 -6.88
C LEU A 305 16.09 -2.00 -8.36
N GLY A 306 15.81 -0.93 -9.10
CA GLY A 306 15.27 -1.00 -10.45
C GLY A 306 13.87 -1.63 -10.51
N LEU A 307 13.09 -1.48 -9.45
CA LEU A 307 11.78 -2.11 -9.30
C LEU A 307 10.67 -1.06 -9.48
N PRO A 308 9.87 -1.12 -10.55
CA PRO A 308 8.73 -0.22 -10.70
C PRO A 308 7.59 -0.62 -9.76
N VAL A 309 6.88 0.39 -9.24
CA VAL A 309 5.89 0.23 -8.17
C VAL A 309 4.59 0.97 -8.48
N HIS A 310 3.52 0.56 -7.81
CA HIS A 310 2.32 1.37 -7.58
C HIS A 310 2.30 1.83 -6.13
N ILE A 311 2.06 3.11 -5.92
CA ILE A 311 1.76 3.63 -4.58
C ILE A 311 0.24 3.66 -4.39
N GLU A 312 -0.23 3.13 -3.28
CA GLU A 312 -1.65 2.98 -2.96
C GLU A 312 -1.92 3.13 -1.46
N GLY A 313 -3.11 2.74 -1.00
CA GLY A 313 -3.50 2.84 0.41
C GLY A 313 -4.14 4.17 0.73
N TYR A 314 -3.70 4.79 1.83
CA TYR A 314 -4.24 6.07 2.25
C TYR A 314 -3.73 7.19 1.34
N ALA A 315 -4.64 8.04 0.88
CA ALA A 315 -4.31 9.21 0.08
C ALA A 315 -3.54 10.24 0.92
N PRO A 316 -2.74 11.13 0.27
CA PRO A 316 -2.13 12.26 0.97
C PRO A 316 -3.20 13.08 1.71
N PRO A 317 -2.91 13.56 2.94
CA PRO A 317 -3.82 14.42 3.66
C PRO A 317 -4.06 15.72 2.88
N HIS A 318 -5.22 16.34 3.08
CA HIS A 318 -5.57 17.57 2.40
C HIS A 318 -4.56 18.69 2.71
N ASP A 319 -4.02 19.31 1.66
CA ASP A 319 -3.08 20.42 1.76
C ASP A 319 -3.28 21.42 0.63
N GLU A 320 -3.33 22.70 0.96
CA GLU A 320 -3.55 23.78 -0.01
C GLU A 320 -2.40 23.97 -1.00
N ARG A 321 -1.20 23.45 -0.70
CA ARG A 321 0.00 23.55 -1.54
C ARG A 321 0.05 22.43 -2.60
N ILE A 322 -0.88 21.48 -2.55
CA ILE A 322 -0.99 20.34 -3.48
C ILE A 322 -2.27 20.47 -4.31
N ASN A 323 -2.14 20.22 -5.61
CA ASN A 323 -3.27 20.04 -6.51
C ASN A 323 -3.53 18.54 -6.73
N VAL A 324 -4.76 18.18 -7.09
CA VAL A 324 -5.14 16.80 -7.38
C VAL A 324 -6.12 16.72 -8.55
N ILE A 325 -5.92 15.77 -9.46
CA ILE A 325 -6.93 15.33 -10.43
C ILE A 325 -7.20 13.86 -10.17
N ARG A 326 -8.46 13.42 -10.26
CA ARG A 326 -8.84 12.03 -10.08
C ARG A 326 -9.51 11.47 -11.31
N VAL A 327 -9.13 10.26 -11.68
CA VAL A 327 -9.73 9.47 -12.76
C VAL A 327 -10.40 8.26 -12.12
N ALA A 328 -11.72 8.16 -12.28
CA ALA A 328 -12.54 7.14 -11.65
C ALA A 328 -13.45 6.42 -12.66
N PRO A 329 -13.80 5.16 -12.42
CA PRO A 329 -14.74 4.41 -13.23
C PRO A 329 -16.18 4.73 -12.80
N ASP A 330 -17.00 5.13 -13.77
CA ASP A 330 -18.44 5.25 -13.61
C ASP A 330 -19.18 4.44 -14.69
N PRO A 331 -20.44 4.07 -14.49
CA PRO A 331 -21.21 3.33 -15.51
C PRO A 331 -21.12 4.02 -16.87
N GLY A 332 -20.60 3.29 -17.86
CA GLY A 332 -20.42 3.76 -19.22
C GLY A 332 -19.25 4.73 -19.51
N VAL A 333 -18.62 5.32 -18.49
CA VAL A 333 -17.60 6.36 -18.68
C VAL A 333 -16.39 6.22 -17.75
N ILE A 334 -15.29 6.89 -18.12
CA ILE A 334 -14.19 7.20 -17.20
C ILE A 334 -14.35 8.67 -16.86
N GLU A 335 -14.63 8.96 -15.59
CA GLU A 335 -14.83 10.32 -15.08
C GLU A 335 -13.49 10.94 -14.71
N VAL A 336 -13.30 12.23 -15.03
CA VAL A 336 -12.16 13.03 -14.59
C VAL A 336 -12.68 14.14 -13.66
N ASN A 337 -12.28 14.08 -12.40
CA ASN A 337 -12.59 15.05 -11.36
C ASN A 337 -11.38 15.97 -11.15
N ILE A 338 -11.58 17.29 -11.21
CA ILE A 338 -10.53 18.32 -11.12
C ILE A 338 -10.68 19.10 -9.81
#